data_AF-A0AAN4MZG9-F1
#
_entry.id   AF-A0AAN4MZG9-F1
#
_cell.length_a   1.000
_cell.length_b   1.000
_cell.length_c   1.000
_cell.angle_alpha   90.00
_cell.angle_beta   90.00
_cell.angle_gamma   90.00
#
_symmetry.space_group_name_H-M   'P 1'
#
loop_
_entity.id
_entity.type
_entity.pdbx_description
1 polymer ?
#
loop_
_entity_poly.entity_id
_entity_poly.type
_entity_poly.pdbx_seq_one_letter_code
_entity_poly.pdbx_strand_id
1 'polypeptide(L)'
;MDRDLGAMAGYAKAPTLDVEKFKAHGFQYQWGRKDPYPSSYSNKPIKTVNLPAKITEPIVGIMSLYGSDGVKFLPFDPSYNGRAGYQMAYRNPLTAYKPSGSQYWFTDDVTSSISGAWATVKTVHDPCPAGWRVAKAEEYYSLFSDKGYNGTLPSYSTNNMNMSNYNTQGADKGFVLRYDETDQSKTTYFRLCGYYADRVFVQIGYFDFIWCCNCAKNGNTYQARHLQLVSTASDQRRGINGINNEGTLSAMLPLRCIQEKD
;
A
#
# COMPACT_ATOMS: atom_id res chain seq x y z
N MET A 1 -11.32 -6.74 8.19
CA MET A 1 -10.52 -5.61 8.64
C MET A 1 -10.27 -4.80 7.38
N ASP A 2 -11.31 -4.05 7.03
CA ASP A 2 -11.42 -3.07 5.95
C ASP A 2 -10.47 -1.86 6.08
N ARG A 3 -9.36 -1.98 6.84
CA ARG A 3 -8.43 -0.87 7.10
C ARG A 3 -7.03 -1.19 6.57
N ASP A 4 -6.29 -0.14 6.23
CA ASP A 4 -4.86 -0.27 5.93
C ASP A 4 -4.11 -0.76 7.17
N LEU A 5 -3.22 -1.73 7.01
CA LEU A 5 -2.54 -2.34 8.15
C LEU A 5 -1.61 -1.33 8.84
N GLY A 6 -1.91 -1.00 10.09
CA GLY A 6 -1.23 0.03 10.87
C GLY A 6 -2.01 1.34 11.01
N ALA A 7 -3.16 1.47 10.35
CA ALA A 7 -4.00 2.65 10.49
C ALA A 7 -4.59 2.78 11.89
N MET A 8 -4.61 4.01 12.39
CA MET A 8 -5.19 4.34 13.70
C MET A 8 -6.72 4.31 13.67
N ALA A 9 -7.32 4.60 12.51
CA ALA A 9 -8.76 4.67 12.33
C ALA A 9 -9.18 4.16 10.94
N GLY A 10 -10.42 3.70 10.83
CA GLY A 10 -11.10 3.41 9.57
C GLY A 10 -12.36 4.26 9.44
N TYR A 11 -12.78 4.57 8.22
CA TYR A 11 -13.96 5.39 7.97
C TYR A 11 -14.80 4.84 6.84
N ALA A 12 -16.12 4.97 6.95
CA ALA A 12 -17.03 4.67 5.85
C ALA A 12 -17.12 5.82 4.83
N LYS A 13 -16.82 7.06 5.23
CA LYS A 13 -16.85 8.28 4.39
C LYS A 13 -15.55 9.06 4.57
N ALA A 14 -15.25 9.96 3.64
CA ALA A 14 -14.10 10.84 3.76
C ALA A 14 -14.23 11.73 5.01
N PRO A 15 -13.24 11.71 5.94
CA PRO A 15 -13.22 12.65 7.05
C PRO A 15 -13.06 14.10 6.58
N THR A 16 -13.63 15.05 7.32
CA THR A 16 -13.53 16.47 6.98
C THR A 16 -12.16 17.06 7.35
N LEU A 17 -11.63 16.70 8.52
CA LEU A 17 -10.36 17.19 9.03
C LEU A 17 -9.17 16.40 8.45
N ASP A 18 -8.10 17.10 8.08
CA ASP A 18 -6.92 16.45 7.48
C ASP A 18 -6.25 15.47 8.43
N VAL A 19 -6.17 15.78 9.73
CA VAL A 19 -5.61 14.84 10.72
C VAL A 19 -6.37 13.51 10.77
N GLU A 20 -7.70 13.54 10.61
CA GLU A 20 -8.51 12.31 10.58
C GLU A 20 -8.28 11.52 9.29
N LYS A 21 -8.10 12.20 8.15
CA LYS A 21 -7.66 11.56 6.89
C LYS A 21 -6.30 10.88 7.07
N PHE A 22 -5.37 11.51 7.79
CA PHE A 22 -4.07 10.90 8.08
C PHE A 22 -4.20 9.73 9.09
N LYS A 23 -5.13 9.71 10.03
CA LYS A 23 -5.34 8.50 10.85
C LYS A 23 -5.76 7.24 10.05
N ALA A 24 -6.20 7.42 8.80
CA ALA A 24 -6.64 6.34 7.92
C ALA A 24 -5.55 5.67 7.07
N HIS A 25 -4.29 6.14 7.07
CA HIS A 25 -3.20 5.42 6.39
C HIS A 25 -2.56 4.41 7.34
N GLY A 26 -2.11 3.29 6.79
CA GLY A 26 -1.31 2.30 7.51
C GLY A 26 0.20 2.49 7.34
N PHE A 27 0.94 1.44 7.68
CA PHE A 27 2.36 1.32 7.34
C PHE A 27 2.53 0.90 5.87
N GLN A 28 3.76 1.06 5.40
CA GLN A 28 4.23 0.62 4.09
C GLN A 28 4.99 -0.70 4.25
N TYR A 29 4.95 -1.60 3.27
CA TYR A 29 5.61 -2.90 3.35
C TYR A 29 6.30 -3.23 2.03
N GLN A 30 7.46 -3.89 2.08
CA GLN A 30 8.00 -4.55 0.89
C GLN A 30 7.26 -5.85 0.66
N TRP A 31 6.95 -6.16 -0.60
CA TRP A 31 6.12 -7.31 -0.92
C TRP A 31 6.75 -8.61 -0.42
N GLY A 32 6.00 -9.39 0.35
CA GLY A 32 6.48 -10.63 0.97
C GLY A 32 7.19 -10.46 2.30
N ARG A 33 7.29 -9.26 2.89
CA ARG A 33 7.86 -9.05 4.25
C ARG A 33 6.78 -8.76 5.29
N LYS A 34 7.14 -8.99 6.55
CA LYS A 34 6.28 -8.63 7.69
C LYS A 34 6.67 -7.30 8.36
N ASP A 35 7.82 -6.73 8.02
CA ASP A 35 8.35 -5.54 8.69
C ASP A 35 7.67 -4.27 8.16
N PRO A 36 7.11 -3.42 9.03
CA PRO A 36 6.46 -2.18 8.63
C PRO A 36 7.47 -1.04 8.42
N TYR A 37 7.17 -0.16 7.47
CA TYR A 37 7.86 1.10 7.22
C TYR A 37 6.94 2.30 7.42
N PRO A 38 7.48 3.46 7.83
CA PRO A 38 6.71 4.69 7.96
C PRO A 38 5.97 5.07 6.67
N SER A 39 4.73 5.53 6.80
CA SER A 39 3.97 6.16 5.71
C SER A 39 3.94 7.69 5.89
N SER A 40 3.20 8.39 5.04
CA SER A 40 3.03 9.83 5.16
C SER A 40 2.13 10.19 6.35
N TYR A 41 2.52 11.08 7.25
CA TYR A 41 1.67 11.55 8.35
C TYR A 41 1.79 13.06 8.55
N SER A 42 0.65 13.76 8.64
CA SER A 42 0.60 15.21 8.82
C SER A 42 -0.72 15.63 9.47
N ASN A 43 -0.80 16.86 9.97
CA ASN A 43 -2.04 17.51 10.37
C ASN A 43 -2.50 18.58 9.36
N LYS A 44 -1.81 18.71 8.23
CA LYS A 44 -2.08 19.66 7.14
C LYS A 44 -1.96 18.97 5.78
N PRO A 45 -2.61 19.49 4.73
CA PRO A 45 -2.45 18.98 3.38
C PRO A 45 -0.98 19.05 2.96
N ILE A 46 -0.46 17.92 2.53
CA ILE A 46 0.87 17.78 1.94
C ILE A 46 0.74 16.84 0.74
N LYS A 47 1.55 17.07 -0.28
CA LYS A 47 1.56 16.26 -1.50
C LYS A 47 2.88 15.52 -1.70
N THR A 48 3.98 16.16 -1.30
CA THR A 48 5.34 15.67 -1.52
C THR A 48 6.20 15.98 -0.30
N VAL A 49 7.13 15.09 0.03
CA VAL A 49 8.16 15.28 1.06
C VAL A 49 9.50 14.82 0.50
N ASN A 50 10.50 15.70 0.46
CA ASN A 50 11.86 15.32 0.08
C ASN A 50 12.51 14.51 1.20
N LEU A 51 13.25 13.46 0.84
CA LEU A 51 13.84 12.54 1.80
C LEU A 51 15.37 12.51 1.65
N PRO A 52 16.11 12.47 2.77
CA PRO A 52 17.52 12.10 2.74
C PRO A 52 17.68 10.62 2.35
N ALA A 53 18.92 10.21 2.04
CA ALA A 53 19.22 8.80 1.77
C ALA A 53 18.89 7.89 2.97
N LYS A 54 19.12 8.39 4.19
CA LYS A 54 18.74 7.76 5.45
C LYS A 54 18.06 8.79 6.33
N ILE A 55 16.94 8.42 6.96
CA ILE A 55 16.18 9.32 7.83
C ILE A 55 16.68 9.12 9.25
N THR A 56 17.34 10.13 9.80
CA THR A 56 18.00 10.11 11.11
C THR A 56 17.33 11.02 12.13
N GLU A 57 16.32 11.78 11.72
CA GLU A 57 15.55 12.71 12.54
C GLU A 57 14.10 12.80 12.01
N PRO A 58 13.14 13.28 12.83
CA PRO A 58 11.76 13.46 12.39
C PRO A 58 11.66 14.39 11.17
N ILE A 59 10.90 13.97 10.16
CA ILE A 59 10.59 14.78 8.97
C ILE A 59 9.10 15.06 8.94
N VAL A 60 8.72 16.33 8.85
CA VAL A 60 7.31 16.74 8.70
C VAL A 60 6.72 16.08 7.47
N GLY A 61 5.61 15.37 7.65
CA GLY A 61 4.94 14.64 6.58
C GLY A 61 5.28 13.16 6.51
N ILE A 62 6.24 12.67 7.30
CA ILE A 62 6.54 11.25 7.47
C ILE A 62 6.23 10.83 8.91
N MET A 63 5.60 9.67 9.08
CA MET A 63 5.35 9.11 10.41
C MET A 63 6.67 8.92 11.16
N SER A 64 6.77 9.50 12.35
CA SER A 64 7.97 9.39 13.18
C SER A 64 8.03 8.04 13.88
N LEU A 65 9.24 7.46 13.95
CA LEU A 65 9.52 6.25 14.70
C LEU A 65 10.28 6.61 15.96
N TYR A 66 9.93 5.99 17.07
CA TYR A 66 10.61 6.17 18.36
C TYR A 66 11.14 4.84 18.86
N GLY A 67 12.28 4.88 19.55
CA GLY A 67 12.86 3.72 20.20
C GLY A 67 12.01 3.23 21.38
N SER A 68 12.49 2.19 22.07
CA SER A 68 11.81 1.63 23.24
C SER A 68 11.65 2.62 24.40
N ASP A 69 12.42 3.71 24.41
CA ASP A 69 12.28 4.80 25.38
C ASP A 69 11.12 5.76 25.06
N GLY A 70 10.50 5.63 23.88
CA GLY A 70 9.40 6.47 23.41
C GLY A 70 9.79 7.92 23.11
N VAL A 71 11.08 8.27 23.16
CA VAL A 71 11.56 9.65 23.06
C VAL A 71 12.59 9.81 21.95
N LYS A 72 13.56 8.90 21.84
CA LYS A 72 14.60 9.01 20.82
C LYS A 72 14.04 8.58 19.48
N PHE A 73 14.23 9.43 18.47
CA PHE A 73 13.90 9.07 17.10
C PHE A 73 14.70 7.83 16.69
N LEU A 74 14.00 6.89 16.06
CA LEU A 74 14.57 5.64 15.58
C LEU A 74 14.89 5.78 14.08
N PRO A 75 16.17 5.82 13.68
CA PRO A 75 16.53 6.01 12.27
C PRO A 75 16.09 4.85 11.38
N PHE A 76 15.73 5.15 10.13
CA PHE A 76 15.41 4.13 9.13
C PHE A 76 15.98 4.48 7.75
N ASP A 77 16.22 3.45 6.94
CA ASP A 77 16.77 3.56 5.60
C ASP A 77 15.70 3.16 4.55
N PRO A 78 15.07 4.14 3.87
CA PRO A 78 14.00 3.87 2.91
C PRO A 78 14.49 3.37 1.53
N SER A 79 15.81 3.30 1.30
CA SER A 79 16.35 3.07 -0.04
C SER A 79 17.76 2.46 -0.04
N TYR A 80 18.02 1.48 0.82
CA TYR A 80 19.32 0.82 0.86
C TYR A 80 19.58 0.08 -0.45
N ASN A 81 20.65 0.44 -1.17
CA ASN A 81 21.02 -0.18 -2.43
C ASN A 81 21.67 -1.55 -2.19
N GLY A 82 20.84 -2.57 -2.01
CA GLY A 82 21.28 -3.95 -1.83
C GLY A 82 20.09 -4.90 -1.77
N ARG A 83 20.40 -6.20 -1.65
CA ARG A 83 19.41 -7.28 -1.47
C ARG A 83 19.71 -8.01 -0.16
N ALA A 84 18.71 -8.67 0.42
CA ALA A 84 18.89 -9.47 1.63
C ALA A 84 17.99 -10.71 1.66
N GLY A 85 18.49 -11.83 2.17
CA GLY A 85 17.63 -12.96 2.54
C GLY A 85 16.75 -12.61 3.75
N TYR A 86 15.68 -13.38 3.97
CA TYR A 86 14.71 -13.11 5.06
C TYR A 86 15.36 -12.94 6.43
N GLN A 87 16.35 -13.78 6.78
CA GLN A 87 17.03 -13.70 8.08
C GLN A 87 17.76 -12.37 8.27
N MET A 88 18.44 -11.88 7.23
CA MET A 88 19.13 -10.58 7.29
C MET A 88 18.13 -9.44 7.33
N ALA A 89 17.06 -9.52 6.53
CA ALA A 89 16.01 -8.53 6.51
C ALA A 89 15.32 -8.38 7.88
N TYR A 90 15.05 -9.49 8.58
CA TYR A 90 14.44 -9.48 9.91
C TYR A 90 15.37 -9.05 11.05
N ARG A 91 16.68 -9.17 10.85
CA ARG A 91 17.67 -8.54 11.74
C ARG A 91 17.77 -7.04 11.52
N ASN A 92 17.29 -6.54 10.38
CA ASN A 92 17.37 -5.13 9.97
C ASN A 92 15.98 -4.60 9.52
N PRO A 93 14.96 -4.61 10.40
CA PRO A 93 13.59 -4.27 10.02
C PRO A 93 13.43 -2.80 9.56
N LEU A 94 14.37 -1.93 9.93
CA LEU A 94 14.39 -0.51 9.58
C LEU A 94 15.09 -0.22 8.23
N THR A 95 15.46 -1.26 7.48
CA THR A 95 16.15 -1.14 6.19
C THR A 95 15.27 -1.69 5.08
N ALA A 96 14.92 -0.83 4.13
CA ALA A 96 14.23 -1.20 2.90
C ALA A 96 15.27 -1.47 1.81
N TYR A 97 15.32 -2.72 1.33
CA TYR A 97 16.30 -3.17 0.35
C TYR A 97 15.80 -2.86 -1.08
N LYS A 98 16.39 -1.86 -1.73
CA LYS A 98 16.02 -1.35 -3.06
C LYS A 98 17.22 -1.37 -3.99
N PRO A 99 17.61 -2.55 -4.52
CA PRO A 99 18.75 -2.66 -5.41
C PRO A 99 18.52 -1.90 -6.73
N SER A 100 19.53 -1.18 -7.19
CA SER A 100 19.51 -0.58 -8.52
C SER A 100 19.37 -1.66 -9.60
N GLY A 101 18.43 -1.46 -10.53
CA GLY A 101 18.22 -2.37 -11.67
C GLY A 101 17.55 -3.71 -11.34
N SER A 102 17.03 -3.93 -10.13
CA SER A 102 16.31 -5.15 -9.79
C SER A 102 14.95 -4.88 -9.14
N GLN A 103 13.96 -5.69 -9.50
CA GLN A 103 12.61 -5.59 -8.94
C GLN A 103 12.46 -6.29 -7.59
N TYR A 104 13.47 -7.02 -7.15
CA TYR A 104 13.41 -7.91 -5.99
C TYR A 104 14.30 -7.41 -4.87
N TRP A 105 13.76 -7.33 -3.65
CA TRP A 105 14.53 -6.96 -2.47
C TRP A 105 15.36 -8.12 -1.90
N PHE A 106 15.05 -9.37 -2.25
CA PHE A 106 15.67 -10.56 -1.68
C PHE A 106 16.82 -11.13 -2.51
N THR A 107 17.78 -11.81 -1.87
CA THR A 107 18.94 -12.47 -2.52
C THR A 107 18.65 -13.89 -3.00
N ASP A 108 17.66 -14.55 -2.40
CA ASP A 108 17.44 -15.99 -2.54
C ASP A 108 16.80 -16.34 -3.90
N ASP A 109 16.70 -17.65 -4.19
CA ASP A 109 16.02 -18.14 -5.40
C ASP A 109 14.62 -17.52 -5.52
N VAL A 110 14.31 -17.00 -6.71
CA VAL A 110 13.08 -16.26 -7.00
C VAL A 110 11.86 -17.13 -6.77
N THR A 111 11.89 -18.38 -7.23
CA THR A 111 10.72 -19.28 -7.14
C THR A 111 10.39 -19.58 -5.69
N SER A 112 11.41 -19.95 -4.92
CA SER A 112 11.28 -20.25 -3.49
C SER A 112 10.91 -19.02 -2.66
N SER A 113 11.47 -17.84 -3.00
CA SER A 113 11.17 -16.59 -2.30
C SER A 113 9.71 -16.17 -2.49
N ILE A 114 9.17 -16.35 -3.68
CA ILE A 114 7.78 -16.00 -4.01
C ILE A 114 6.79 -16.97 -3.40
N SER A 115 7.07 -18.28 -3.46
CA SER A 115 6.21 -19.27 -2.82
C SER A 115 6.18 -19.13 -1.29
N GLY A 116 7.29 -18.69 -0.69
CA GLY A 116 7.40 -18.42 0.74
C GLY A 116 6.88 -17.04 1.19
N ALA A 117 6.70 -16.08 0.28
CA ALA A 117 6.27 -14.70 0.54
C ALA A 117 4.81 -14.62 1.01
N TRP A 118 4.06 -13.58 0.63
CA TRP A 118 2.61 -13.58 0.87
C TRP A 118 1.97 -14.57 -0.10
N ALA A 119 1.10 -15.45 0.40
CA ALA A 119 0.48 -16.50 -0.41
C ALA A 119 -1.01 -16.62 -0.11
N THR A 120 -1.70 -17.45 -0.91
CA THR A 120 -3.13 -17.77 -0.69
C THR A 120 -3.37 -18.31 0.71
N VAL A 121 -2.47 -19.18 1.18
CA VAL A 121 -2.40 -19.61 2.57
C VAL A 121 -1.41 -18.70 3.26
N LYS A 122 -1.81 -18.16 4.43
CA LYS A 122 -0.98 -17.25 5.20
C LYS A 122 0.37 -17.89 5.52
N THR A 123 1.45 -17.17 5.26
CA THR A 123 2.81 -17.59 5.58
C THR A 123 3.32 -16.86 6.83
N VAL A 124 4.48 -17.28 7.33
CA VAL A 124 5.16 -16.60 8.44
C VAL A 124 5.62 -15.17 8.10
N HIS A 125 5.65 -14.83 6.81
CA HIS A 125 6.07 -13.52 6.31
C HIS A 125 4.89 -12.56 6.06
N ASP A 126 3.65 -13.03 6.21
CA ASP A 126 2.45 -12.21 6.12
C ASP A 126 2.29 -11.33 7.40
N PRO A 127 2.22 -9.99 7.27
CA PRO A 127 2.17 -9.08 8.42
C PRO A 127 0.80 -9.01 9.11
N CYS A 128 -0.25 -9.58 8.53
CA CYS A 128 -1.59 -9.51 9.12
C CYS A 128 -1.66 -10.33 10.43
N PRO A 129 -2.54 -9.99 11.38
CA PRO A 129 -2.74 -10.79 12.59
C PRO A 129 -3.25 -12.21 12.31
N ALA A 130 -3.25 -13.09 13.32
CA ALA A 130 -3.86 -14.43 13.21
C ALA A 130 -5.35 -14.33 12.86
N GLY A 131 -5.83 -15.22 11.97
CA GLY A 131 -7.18 -15.17 11.39
C GLY A 131 -7.34 -14.15 10.25
N TRP A 132 -6.26 -13.47 9.87
CA TRP A 132 -6.24 -12.48 8.79
C TRP A 132 -5.03 -12.69 7.87
N ARG A 133 -5.18 -12.38 6.60
CA ARG A 133 -4.09 -12.40 5.60
C ARG A 133 -4.12 -11.20 4.69
N VAL A 134 -3.01 -10.96 3.98
CA VAL A 134 -2.98 -9.96 2.91
C VAL A 134 -4.06 -10.30 1.86
N ALA A 135 -4.81 -9.29 1.44
CA ALA A 135 -5.87 -9.46 0.46
C ALA A 135 -5.31 -9.92 -0.90
N LYS A 136 -6.06 -10.78 -1.58
CA LYS A 136 -5.88 -11.14 -2.97
C LYS A 136 -6.44 -10.06 -3.89
N ALA A 137 -5.94 -10.02 -5.12
CA ALA A 137 -6.46 -9.17 -6.18
C ALA A 137 -7.97 -9.40 -6.39
N GLU A 138 -8.40 -10.65 -6.37
CA GLU A 138 -9.79 -11.06 -6.61
C GLU A 138 -10.76 -10.54 -5.54
N GLU A 139 -10.25 -10.17 -4.36
CA GLU A 139 -11.08 -9.68 -3.25
C GLU A 139 -11.38 -8.18 -3.37
N TYR A 140 -10.68 -7.47 -4.25
CA TYR A 140 -10.96 -6.07 -4.58
C TYR A 140 -11.95 -5.91 -5.73
N TYR A 141 -12.38 -7.02 -6.34
CA TYR A 141 -13.22 -7.02 -7.54
C TYR A 141 -14.59 -6.37 -7.31
N SER A 142 -15.18 -6.55 -6.13
CA SER A 142 -16.43 -5.89 -5.73
C SER A 142 -16.34 -4.36 -5.68
N LEU A 143 -15.13 -3.79 -5.71
CA LEU A 143 -14.94 -2.34 -5.66
C LEU A 143 -15.05 -1.66 -7.03
N PHE A 144 -15.20 -2.42 -8.13
CA PHE A 144 -15.22 -1.86 -9.49
C PHE A 144 -16.62 -1.61 -10.06
N SER A 145 -17.63 -2.38 -9.66
CA SER A 145 -19.01 -2.22 -10.14
C SER A 145 -20.03 -2.54 -9.05
N ASP A 146 -21.27 -2.07 -9.26
CA ASP A 146 -22.43 -2.36 -8.43
C ASP A 146 -23.03 -3.75 -8.72
N LYS A 147 -22.81 -4.29 -9.93
CA LYS A 147 -23.20 -5.64 -10.34
C LYS A 147 -21.96 -6.53 -10.28
N GLY A 148 -22.03 -7.67 -9.60
CA GLY A 148 -20.90 -8.58 -9.36
C GLY A 148 -19.86 -8.60 -10.49
N TYR A 149 -18.65 -8.17 -10.19
CA TYR A 149 -17.59 -8.04 -11.18
C TYR A 149 -16.96 -9.42 -11.46
N ASN A 150 -17.09 -9.90 -12.70
CA ASN A 150 -16.68 -11.26 -13.11
C ASN A 150 -15.21 -11.39 -13.57
N GLY A 151 -14.32 -10.49 -13.15
CA GLY A 151 -12.88 -10.60 -13.41
C GLY A 151 -12.35 -9.87 -14.66
N THR A 152 -13.20 -9.34 -15.53
CA THR A 152 -12.77 -8.59 -16.72
C THR A 152 -12.51 -7.13 -16.40
N LEU A 153 -11.22 -6.75 -16.30
CA LEU A 153 -10.79 -5.39 -15.92
C LEU A 153 -11.39 -4.35 -16.85
N PRO A 154 -12.05 -3.29 -16.32
CA PRO A 154 -12.66 -2.27 -17.17
C PRO A 154 -11.55 -1.67 -18.01
N SER A 155 -11.66 -1.82 -19.33
CA SER A 155 -10.64 -1.31 -20.23
C SER A 155 -10.79 0.22 -20.31
N TYR A 156 -9.81 0.93 -19.78
CA TYR A 156 -9.44 2.31 -20.14
C TYR A 156 -10.05 3.52 -19.40
N SER A 157 -10.58 3.40 -18.19
CA SER A 157 -11.00 4.59 -17.43
C SER A 157 -10.48 4.63 -16.01
N THR A 158 -9.89 5.75 -15.58
CA THR A 158 -9.62 6.05 -14.16
C THR A 158 -10.89 6.22 -13.33
N ASN A 159 -12.07 6.09 -13.94
CA ASN A 159 -13.38 6.36 -13.34
C ASN A 159 -14.18 5.07 -13.18
N ASN A 160 -13.49 3.94 -13.02
CA ASN A 160 -14.06 2.60 -13.03
C ASN A 160 -14.15 1.95 -11.64
N MET A 161 -13.93 2.72 -10.57
CA MET A 161 -14.26 2.24 -9.22
C MET A 161 -15.72 2.55 -8.92
N ASN A 162 -16.41 1.64 -8.25
CA ASN A 162 -17.71 1.90 -7.64
C ASN A 162 -17.51 2.84 -6.44
N MET A 163 -17.67 4.15 -6.66
CA MET A 163 -17.34 5.17 -5.66
C MET A 163 -18.46 6.21 -5.49
N SER A 164 -18.62 6.72 -4.27
CA SER A 164 -19.61 7.77 -3.97
C SER A 164 -19.07 9.19 -4.08
N ASN A 165 -17.75 9.36 -4.11
CA ASN A 165 -17.08 10.66 -4.04
C ASN A 165 -16.29 11.00 -5.31
N TYR A 166 -16.79 10.56 -6.47
CA TYR A 166 -16.14 10.68 -7.78
C TYR A 166 -15.59 12.09 -8.08
N ASN A 167 -16.39 13.13 -7.83
CA ASN A 167 -16.00 14.51 -8.09
C ASN A 167 -15.12 15.13 -6.98
N THR A 168 -15.04 14.50 -5.81
CA THR A 168 -14.40 15.08 -4.62
C THR A 168 -13.19 14.30 -4.13
N GLN A 169 -12.83 13.16 -4.74
CA GLN A 169 -11.67 12.34 -4.35
C GLN A 169 -10.36 13.12 -4.14
N GLY A 170 -10.10 14.16 -4.95
CA GLY A 170 -8.92 15.02 -4.80
C GLY A 170 -9.00 15.98 -3.61
N ALA A 171 -10.19 16.44 -3.24
CA ALA A 171 -10.43 17.24 -2.03
C ALA A 171 -10.45 16.35 -0.78
N ASP A 172 -11.07 15.18 -0.91
CA ASP A 172 -11.19 14.14 0.11
C ASP A 172 -9.88 13.40 0.36
N LYS A 173 -8.87 13.56 -0.49
CA LYS A 173 -7.56 12.88 -0.42
C LYS A 173 -7.66 11.35 -0.44
N GLY A 174 -8.72 10.83 -1.06
CA GLY A 174 -9.11 9.44 -0.93
C GLY A 174 -10.35 9.08 -1.72
N PHE A 175 -10.59 7.78 -1.86
CA PHE A 175 -11.76 7.22 -2.52
C PHE A 175 -12.74 6.72 -1.46
N VAL A 176 -14.03 7.01 -1.62
CA VAL A 176 -15.11 6.39 -0.85
C VAL A 176 -15.71 5.31 -1.73
N LEU A 177 -15.26 4.08 -1.54
CA LEU A 177 -15.59 2.92 -2.37
C LEU A 177 -16.77 2.16 -1.78
N ARG A 178 -17.70 1.76 -2.64
CA ARG A 178 -18.81 0.87 -2.30
C ARG A 178 -18.37 -0.58 -2.47
N TYR A 179 -18.88 -1.45 -1.61
CA TYR A 179 -18.48 -2.87 -1.60
C TYR A 179 -19.66 -3.84 -1.55
N ASP A 180 -20.89 -3.35 -1.38
CA ASP A 180 -22.10 -4.17 -1.40
C ASP A 180 -22.80 -4.06 -2.75
N GLU A 181 -23.32 -5.18 -3.25
CA GLU A 181 -24.03 -5.26 -4.53
C GLU A 181 -25.44 -4.64 -4.44
N THR A 182 -26.09 -4.77 -3.29
CA THR A 182 -27.50 -4.40 -3.10
C THR A 182 -27.69 -3.08 -2.36
N ASP A 183 -26.80 -2.76 -1.42
CA ASP A 183 -26.86 -1.56 -0.59
C ASP A 183 -25.68 -0.64 -0.88
N GLN A 184 -25.89 0.29 -1.82
CA GLN A 184 -24.88 1.27 -2.23
C GLN A 184 -24.55 2.32 -1.14
N SER A 185 -25.16 2.25 0.06
CA SER A 185 -24.76 3.03 1.23
C SER A 185 -23.57 2.41 2.00
N LYS A 186 -23.27 1.13 1.74
CA LYS A 186 -22.13 0.42 2.32
C LYS A 186 -20.84 0.85 1.65
N THR A 187 -20.12 1.74 2.31
CA THR A 187 -18.88 2.33 1.80
C THR A 187 -17.72 2.17 2.76
N THR A 188 -16.51 2.24 2.20
CA THR A 188 -15.24 2.32 2.94
C THR A 188 -14.36 3.40 2.31
N TYR A 189 -13.63 4.13 3.14
CA TYR A 189 -12.71 5.16 2.71
C TYR A 189 -11.29 4.58 2.54
N PHE A 190 -10.74 4.78 1.35
CA PHE A 190 -9.38 4.47 0.96
C PHE A 190 -8.60 5.78 0.90
N ARG A 191 -7.80 6.05 1.93
CA ARG A 191 -6.90 7.19 1.97
C ARG A 191 -5.75 6.95 0.99
N LEU A 192 -5.49 7.90 0.08
CA LEU A 192 -4.38 7.78 -0.87
C LEU A 192 -3.05 8.16 -0.22
N CYS A 193 -2.36 7.22 0.43
CA CYS A 193 -1.22 7.58 1.26
C CYS A 193 0.00 8.08 0.49
N GLY A 194 0.07 7.84 -0.83
CA GLY A 194 1.24 8.13 -1.65
C GLY A 194 2.30 7.04 -1.51
N TYR A 195 3.46 7.23 -2.14
CA TYR A 195 4.50 6.20 -2.15
C TYR A 195 5.90 6.79 -2.14
N TYR A 196 6.86 5.96 -1.72
CA TYR A 196 8.29 6.27 -1.81
C TYR A 196 8.79 6.14 -3.25
N ALA A 197 9.11 7.25 -3.88
CA ALA A 197 9.95 7.33 -5.06
C ALA A 197 11.38 7.74 -4.64
N ASP A 198 12.37 7.57 -5.50
CA ASP A 198 13.79 7.82 -5.18
C ASP A 198 14.01 9.17 -4.45
N ARG A 199 14.42 9.10 -3.17
CA ARG A 199 14.63 10.26 -2.27
C ARG A 199 13.43 11.21 -2.12
N VAL A 200 12.21 10.74 -2.36
CA VAL A 200 11.00 11.57 -2.22
C VAL A 200 9.77 10.72 -1.92
N PHE A 201 8.95 11.16 -0.97
CA PHE A 201 7.60 10.62 -0.78
C PHE A 201 6.62 11.47 -1.59
N VAL A 202 5.91 10.90 -2.55
CA VAL A 202 5.11 11.65 -3.54
C VAL A 202 3.64 11.25 -3.55
N GLN A 203 2.82 12.12 -4.16
CA GLN A 203 1.39 11.90 -4.42
C GLN A 203 0.53 11.66 -3.17
N ILE A 204 0.95 12.21 -2.03
CA ILE A 204 0.19 12.11 -0.78
C ILE A 204 -1.18 12.77 -0.98
N GLY A 205 -2.25 11.99 -0.91
CA GLY A 205 -3.61 12.47 -1.18
C GLY A 205 -4.12 12.33 -2.60
N TYR A 206 -3.33 11.79 -3.52
CA TYR A 206 -3.66 11.79 -4.94
C TYR A 206 -3.40 10.48 -5.65
N PHE A 207 -2.50 9.63 -5.14
CA PHE A 207 -2.17 8.35 -5.74
C PHE A 207 -1.90 7.33 -4.64
N ASP A 208 -2.35 6.10 -4.82
CA ASP A 208 -1.89 4.96 -4.02
C ASP A 208 -1.78 3.67 -4.84
N PHE A 209 -0.93 2.78 -4.35
CA PHE A 209 -0.82 1.41 -4.80
C PHE A 209 -0.94 0.51 -3.57
N ILE A 210 -1.83 -0.46 -3.57
CA ILE A 210 -2.11 -1.28 -2.39
C ILE A 210 -1.78 -2.72 -2.74
N TRP A 211 -0.86 -3.33 -1.99
CA TRP A 211 -0.42 -4.67 -2.29
C TRP A 211 -1.54 -5.70 -2.23
N CYS A 212 -1.47 -6.65 -3.16
CA CYS A 212 -2.16 -7.92 -3.08
C CYS A 212 -1.17 -9.03 -2.73
N CYS A 213 -1.64 -10.15 -2.16
CA CYS A 213 -0.79 -11.31 -1.89
C CYS A 213 -0.43 -12.09 -3.17
N ASN A 214 -1.10 -11.85 -4.30
CA ASN A 214 -0.79 -12.54 -5.55
C ASN A 214 0.46 -11.94 -6.22
N CYS A 215 1.20 -12.79 -6.91
CA CYS A 215 2.18 -12.38 -7.93
C CYS A 215 1.68 -12.75 -9.34
N ALA A 216 2.27 -12.12 -10.35
CA ALA A 216 2.13 -12.49 -11.75
C ALA A 216 3.53 -12.63 -12.36
N LYS A 217 3.66 -13.54 -13.34
CA LYS A 217 4.87 -13.66 -14.15
C LYS A 217 4.68 -12.82 -15.41
N ASN A 218 5.47 -11.77 -15.58
CA ASN A 218 5.46 -10.91 -16.76
C ASN A 218 6.78 -11.12 -17.52
N GLY A 219 6.71 -11.86 -18.62
CA GLY A 219 7.89 -12.35 -19.33
C GLY A 219 8.75 -13.24 -18.42
N ASN A 220 9.99 -12.82 -18.18
CA ASN A 220 10.96 -13.56 -17.35
C ASN A 220 11.00 -13.09 -15.88
N THR A 221 10.19 -12.10 -15.52
CA THR A 221 10.21 -11.49 -14.18
C THR A 221 8.90 -11.73 -13.47
N TYR A 222 8.97 -11.97 -12.16
CA TYR A 222 7.82 -12.00 -11.29
C TYR A 222 7.58 -10.62 -10.70
N GLN A 223 6.33 -10.18 -10.73
CA GLN A 223 5.88 -8.92 -10.19
C GLN A 223 4.67 -9.15 -9.28
N ALA A 224 4.51 -8.29 -8.29
CA ALA A 224 3.41 -8.34 -7.36
C ALA A 224 2.16 -7.71 -7.99
N ARG A 225 0.99 -8.32 -7.73
CA ARG A 225 -0.28 -7.65 -8.02
C ARG A 225 -0.53 -6.55 -6.99
N HIS A 226 -1.15 -5.46 -7.43
CA HIS A 226 -1.58 -4.40 -6.53
C HIS A 226 -2.83 -3.71 -7.08
N LEU A 227 -3.65 -3.18 -6.18
CA LEU A 227 -4.72 -2.25 -6.51
C LEU A 227 -4.13 -0.86 -6.69
N GLN A 228 -4.29 -0.27 -7.86
CA GLN A 228 -3.89 1.10 -8.16
C GLN A 228 -5.11 2.03 -8.04
N LEU A 229 -4.94 3.14 -7.30
CA LEU A 229 -5.94 4.19 -7.13
C LEU A 229 -5.32 5.56 -7.42
N VAL A 230 -5.85 6.26 -8.41
CA VAL A 230 -5.33 7.53 -8.94
C VAL A 230 -6.48 8.52 -9.00
N SER A 231 -6.35 9.57 -8.19
CA SER A 231 -7.26 10.70 -8.22
C SER A 231 -7.16 11.42 -9.56
N THR A 232 -8.30 11.88 -10.09
CA THR A 232 -8.39 12.77 -11.25
C THR A 232 -7.68 14.11 -11.02
N ALA A 233 -7.39 14.46 -9.77
CA ALA A 233 -6.60 15.62 -9.39
C ALA A 233 -5.08 15.35 -9.28
N SER A 234 -4.63 14.11 -9.56
CA SER A 234 -3.20 13.80 -9.62
C SER A 234 -2.55 14.40 -10.88
N ASP A 235 -1.36 14.95 -10.71
CA ASP A 235 -0.44 15.38 -11.79
C ASP A 235 0.33 14.21 -12.40
N GLN A 236 0.27 13.02 -11.79
CA GLN A 236 0.87 11.78 -12.27
C GLN A 236 -0.22 10.78 -12.64
N ARG A 237 -1.17 11.19 -13.49
CA ARG A 237 -2.23 10.32 -14.00
C ARG A 237 -1.66 9.30 -15.01
N ARG A 238 -0.87 8.36 -14.50
CA ARG A 238 -0.31 7.23 -15.24
C ARG A 238 -1.05 5.96 -14.81
N GLY A 239 -1.71 5.32 -15.76
CA GLY A 239 -2.42 4.06 -15.55
C GLY A 239 -3.90 4.20 -15.21
N ILE A 240 -4.55 3.05 -15.08
CA ILE A 240 -5.99 2.88 -14.89
C ILE A 240 -6.22 2.43 -13.45
N ASN A 241 -7.27 2.94 -12.80
CA ASN A 241 -7.66 2.43 -11.48
C ASN A 241 -8.06 0.97 -11.61
N GLY A 242 -7.51 0.08 -10.79
CA GLY A 242 -7.64 -1.35 -11.08
C GLY A 242 -6.55 -2.21 -10.48
N ILE A 243 -6.67 -3.52 -10.71
CA ILE A 243 -5.60 -4.47 -10.40
C ILE A 243 -4.55 -4.42 -11.52
N ASN A 244 -3.32 -4.10 -11.14
CA ASN A 244 -2.15 -4.15 -12.02
C ASN A 244 -1.25 -5.32 -11.65
N ASN A 245 -0.59 -5.88 -12.66
CA ASN A 245 0.32 -7.02 -12.52
C ASN A 245 1.80 -6.60 -12.42
N GLU A 246 2.11 -5.30 -12.43
CA GLU A 246 3.48 -4.79 -12.64
C GLU A 246 4.15 -4.26 -11.35
N GLY A 247 3.70 -4.72 -10.18
CA GLY A 247 4.25 -4.29 -8.91
C GLY A 247 5.71 -4.73 -8.71
N THR A 248 6.58 -3.77 -8.42
CA THR A 248 7.99 -4.05 -8.10
C THR A 248 8.11 -4.50 -6.65
N LEU A 249 8.59 -5.72 -6.39
CA LEU A 249 8.58 -6.32 -5.05
C LEU A 249 9.43 -5.53 -4.03
N SER A 250 10.46 -4.81 -4.49
CA SER A 250 11.28 -3.92 -3.64
C SER A 250 10.61 -2.60 -3.26
N ALA A 251 9.48 -2.24 -3.89
CA ALA A 251 8.71 -1.06 -3.51
C ALA A 251 8.12 -1.23 -2.11
N MET A 252 7.91 -0.11 -1.42
CA MET A 252 7.20 -0.07 -0.15
C MET A 252 5.83 0.52 -0.41
N LEU A 253 4.78 -0.29 -0.26
CA LEU A 253 3.38 0.07 -0.52
C LEU A 253 2.50 -0.34 0.67
N PRO A 254 1.36 0.32 0.94
CA PRO A 254 0.40 -0.13 1.93
C PRO A 254 -0.25 -1.46 1.54
N LEU A 255 -0.92 -2.08 2.50
CA LEU A 255 -1.73 -3.28 2.28
C LEU A 255 -2.94 -3.31 3.22
N ARG A 256 -3.92 -4.15 2.88
CA ARG A 256 -5.09 -4.43 3.73
C ARG A 256 -5.17 -5.91 4.08
N CYS A 257 -5.75 -6.18 5.24
CA CYS A 257 -5.92 -7.53 5.76
C CYS A 257 -7.37 -7.98 5.62
N ILE A 258 -7.60 -9.10 4.95
CA ILE A 258 -8.90 -9.76 4.87
C ILE A 258 -8.95 -10.95 5.83
N GLN A 259 -10.15 -11.29 6.29
CA GLN A 259 -10.34 -12.43 7.18
C GLN A 259 -10.06 -13.70 6.37
N GLU A 260 -9.37 -14.66 6.99
CA GLU A 260 -9.28 -16.00 6.43
C GLU A 260 -10.71 -16.57 6.37
N LYS A 261 -11.10 -17.10 5.21
CA LYS A 261 -12.36 -17.84 5.09
C LYS A 261 -12.09 -19.23 5.61
N ASP A 262 -12.86 -19.66 6.61
CA ASP A 262 -12.89 -21.04 7.08
C ASP A 262 -13.32 -22.00 5.95
#